data_AF-A0A3A4ZAN6-F1
#
_entry.id   AF-A0A3A4ZAN6-F1
#
_cell.length_a   1.000
_cell.length_b   1.000
_cell.length_c   1.000
_cell.angle_alpha   90.00
_cell.angle_beta   90.00
_cell.angle_gamma   90.00
#
_symmetry.space_group_name_H-M   'P 1'
#
loop_
_entity.id
_entity.type
_entity.pdbx_description
1 polymer ?
#
loop_
_entity_poly.entity_id
_entity_poly.type
_entity_poly.pdbx_seq_one_letter_code
_entity_poly.pdbx_strand_id
1 'polypeptide(L)' 'MKVAELREKTKQELVEMITKLTTDIKTSTLDILKRKEKNVKKPRLLRKDLARITTVLNEKKVLEEDK' A
#
# COMPACT_ATOMS: atom_id res chain seq x y z
N MET A 1 2.52 -8.10 2.84
CA MET A 1 3.89 -7.64 2.48
C MET A 1 4.86 -7.75 3.66
N LYS A 2 6.15 -8.09 3.44
CA LYS A 2 7.21 -7.99 4.47
C LYS A 2 7.83 -6.59 4.43
N VAL A 3 8.18 -6.05 5.61
CA VAL A 3 8.69 -4.67 5.74
C VAL A 3 10.12 -4.54 5.23
N ALA A 4 10.94 -5.59 5.34
CA ALA A 4 12.31 -5.61 4.84
C ALA A 4 12.38 -5.32 3.33
N GLU A 5 11.55 -6.01 2.54
CA GLU A 5 11.44 -5.84 1.09
C GLU A 5 10.96 -4.43 0.67
N LEU A 6 10.30 -3.70 1.56
CA LEU A 6 9.85 -2.33 1.28
C LEU A 6 10.95 -1.29 1.50
N ARG A 7 11.90 -1.58 2.38
CA ARG A 7 13.03 -0.67 2.67
C ARG A 7 14.07 -0.68 1.56
N GLU A 8 14.24 -1.81 0.89
CA GLU A 8 15.16 -1.97 -0.25
C GLU A 8 14.70 -1.24 -1.52
N LYS A 9 13.39 -1.03 -1.67
CA LYS A 9 12.80 -0.40 -2.87
C LYS A 9 13.05 1.10 -2.95
N THR A 10 13.11 1.62 -4.17
CA THR A 10 13.30 3.05 -4.43
C THR A 10 12.06 3.89 -4.09
N LYS A 11 12.22 5.19 -3.87
CA LYS A 11 11.09 6.10 -3.57
C LYS A 11 10.05 6.11 -4.69
N GLN A 12 10.48 6.04 -5.94
CA GLN A 12 9.60 6.03 -7.10
C GLN A 12 8.75 4.76 -7.14
N GLU A 13 9.34 3.59 -6.91
CA GLU A 13 8.61 2.32 -6.79
C GLU A 13 7.60 2.33 -5.64
N LEU A 14 7.94 2.96 -4.50
CA LEU A 14 7.01 3.10 -3.37
C LEU A 14 5.78 3.94 -3.75
N VAL A 15 5.97 5.01 -4.52
CA VAL A 15 4.86 5.84 -5.02
C VAL A 15 3.99 5.08 -6.03
N GLU A 16 4.60 4.34 -6.96
CA GLU A 16 3.86 3.50 -7.91
C GLU A 16 3.07 2.37 -7.22
N MET A 17 3.62 1.79 -6.15
CA MET A 17 2.88 0.79 -5.39
C MET A 17 1.71 1.40 -4.62
N ILE A 18 1.83 2.65 -4.14
CA ILE A 18 0.70 3.37 -3.52
C ILE A 18 -0.43 3.57 -4.54
N THR A 19 -0.12 4.02 -5.76
CA THR A 19 -1.15 4.24 -6.78
C THR A 19 -1.84 2.94 -7.16
N LYS A 20 -1.08 1.85 -7.37
CA LYS A 20 -1.64 0.51 -7.65
C LYS A 20 -2.51 -0.01 -6.51
N LEU A 21 -2.04 0.08 -5.26
CA LEU A 21 -2.83 -0.39 -4.12
C LEU A 21 -4.10 0.44 -3.90
N THR A 22 -4.08 1.75 -4.15
CA THR A 22 -5.29 2.57 -4.05
C THR A 22 -6.32 2.23 -5.13
N THR A 23 -5.89 1.94 -6.36
CA THR A 23 -6.80 1.45 -7.40
C THR A 23 -7.36 0.08 -7.04
N ASP A 24 -6.54 -0.82 -6.51
CA ASP A 24 -6.95 -2.17 -6.11
C ASP A 24 -7.93 -2.16 -4.93
N ILE A 25 -7.77 -1.22 -3.99
CA ILE A 25 -8.74 -1.02 -2.91
C ILE A 25 -10.08 -0.58 -3.50
N LYS A 26 -10.08 0.39 -4.44
CA LYS A 26 -11.30 0.88 -5.08
C LYS A 26 -12.01 -0.24 -5.85
N THR A 27 -11.29 -0.98 -6.70
CA THR A 27 -11.86 -2.10 -7.46
C THR A 27 -12.41 -3.18 -6.54
N SER A 28 -11.64 -3.62 -5.54
CA SER A 28 -12.11 -4.65 -4.60
C SER A 28 -13.32 -4.18 -3.79
N THR A 29 -13.39 -2.90 -3.39
CA THR A 29 -14.61 -2.37 -2.75
C THR A 29 -15.82 -2.37 -3.68
N LEU A 30 -15.64 -2.00 -4.97
CA LEU A 30 -16.70 -2.05 -5.97
C LEU A 30 -17.15 -3.48 -6.26
N ASP A 31 -16.23 -4.44 -6.32
CA ASP A 31 -16.54 -5.85 -6.58
C ASP A 31 -17.25 -6.52 -5.40
N ILE A 32 -16.94 -6.11 -4.16
CA ILE A 32 -17.70 -6.49 -2.96
C ILE A 32 -19.12 -5.93 -3.01
N LEU A 33 -19.28 -4.64 -3.37
CA LEU A 33 -20.60 -4.02 -3.52
C LEU A 33 -21.44 -4.70 -4.61
N LYS A 34 -20.81 -5.08 -5.72
CA LYS A 34 -21.43 -5.85 -6.81
C LYS A 34 -21.64 -7.33 -6.48
N ARG A 35 -21.33 -7.78 -5.25
CA ARG A 35 -21.34 -9.19 -4.80
C ARG A 35 -20.53 -10.15 -5.69
N LYS A 36 -19.62 -9.63 -6.52
CA LYS A 36 -18.71 -10.43 -7.36
C LYS A 36 -17.62 -11.07 -6.53
N GLU A 37 -17.18 -10.39 -5.47
CA GLU A 37 -16.09 -10.85 -4.61
C GLU A 37 -16.60 -11.18 -3.20
N LYS A 38 -16.54 -12.46 -2.81
CA LYS A 38 -16.96 -12.93 -1.47
C LYS A 38 -15.95 -12.55 -0.37
N ASN A 39 -14.74 -12.15 -0.74
CA ASN A 39 -13.64 -11.97 0.20
C ASN A 39 -13.61 -10.54 0.77
N VAL A 40 -14.51 -10.27 1.72
CA VAL A 40 -14.68 -8.96 2.38
C VAL A 40 -13.42 -8.49 3.13
N LYS A 41 -12.50 -9.42 3.45
CA LYS A 41 -11.24 -9.10 4.16
C LYS A 41 -10.14 -8.56 3.24
N LYS A 42 -10.28 -8.70 1.92
CA LYS A 42 -9.26 -8.30 0.94
C LYS A 42 -8.94 -6.78 0.99
N PRO A 43 -9.91 -5.86 1.02
CA PRO A 43 -9.62 -4.43 1.18
C PRO A 43 -8.88 -4.09 2.47
N ARG A 44 -9.16 -4.81 3.57
CA ARG A 44 -8.47 -4.61 4.85
C ARG A 44 -6.99 -4.98 4.76
N LEU A 45 -6.65 -6.07 4.07
CA LEU A 45 -5.27 -6.47 3.85
C LEU A 45 -4.52 -5.45 2.97
N LEU A 46 -5.16 -4.99 1.89
CA LEU A 46 -4.60 -3.97 1.00
C LEU A 46 -4.35 -2.64 1.73
N ARG A 47 -5.28 -2.21 2.60
CA ARG A 47 -5.09 -1.01 3.45
C ARG A 47 -3.91 -1.16 4.42
N LYS A 48 -3.71 -2.35 4.98
CA LYS A 48 -2.58 -2.63 5.88
C LYS A 48 -1.25 -2.56 5.14
N ASP A 49 -1.20 -3.08 3.92
CA ASP A 49 0.00 -3.02 3.08
C ASP A 49 0.27 -1.59 2.59
N LEU A 50 -0.78 -0.81 2.24
CA LEU A 50 -0.64 0.62 1.94
C LEU A 50 -0.05 1.41 3.13
N ALA A 51 -0.57 1.17 4.34
CA ALA A 51 -0.06 1.84 5.55
C ALA A 51 1.43 1.56 5.78
N ARG A 52 1.88 0.32 5.58
CA ARG A 52 3.31 -0.06 5.70
C ARG A 52 4.17 0.68 4.69
N ILE A 53 3.73 0.80 3.44
CA ILE A 53 4.47 1.52 2.39
C ILE A 53 4.58 3.00 2.74
N THR A 54 3.48 3.62 3.19
CA THR A 54 3.48 5.03 3.59
C THR A 54 4.39 5.28 4.80
N THR A 55 4.44 4.36 5.76
CA THR A 55 5.36 4.47 6.91
C THR A 55 6.81 4.43 6.44
N VAL A 56 7.20 3.45 5.61
CA VAL A 56 8.58 3.36 5.10
C VAL A 56 8.97 4.59 4.27
N LEU A 57 8.04 5.13 3.48
CA LEU A 57 8.27 6.35 2.70
C LEU A 57 8.50 7.56 3.61
N ASN A 58 7.75 7.67 4.70
CA ASN A 58 7.94 8.74 5.68
C ASN A 58 9.24 8.54 6.49
N GLU A 59 9.57 7.31 6.90
CA GLU A 59 10.86 6.98 7.54
C GLU A 59 12.03 7.47 6.66
N LYS A 60 11.98 7.21 5.35
CA LYS A 60 13.00 7.65 4.39
C LYS A 60 13.08 9.18 4.24
N LYS A 61 11.96 9.90 4.41
CA LYS A 61 11.95 11.37 4.36
C LYS A 61 12.60 11.97 5.61
N VAL A 62 12.21 11.49 6.79
CA VAL A 62 12.79 11.94 8.06
C VAL A 62 14.31 11.69 8.08
N LEU A 63 14.77 10.54 7.61
CA LEU A 63 16.20 10.21 7.52
C LEU A 63 17.01 11.09 6.55
N GLU A 64 16.34 11.75 5.60
CA GLU A 64 16.97 12.72 4.69
C GLU A 64 16.91 14.14 5.24
N GLU A 65 15.89 14.49 6.02
CA GLU A 65 15.76 15.80 6.70
C GLU A 65 16.74 15.93 7.89
N ASP A 66 17.11 14.81 8.52
CA ASP A 66 18.10 14.77 9.61
C ASP A 66 19.57 14.77 9.13
N LYS A 67 19.83 14.83 7.81
CA LYS A 67 21.17 14.88 7.20
C LYS A 67 21.53 16.26 6.70
#